data_AF-A0A932GLT2-F1
#
_entry.id   AF-A0A932GLT2-F1
#
_cell.length_a   1.000
_cell.length_b   1.000
_cell.length_c   1.000
_cell.angle_alpha   90.00
_cell.angle_beta   90.00
_cell.angle_gamma   90.00
#
_symmetry.space_group_name_H-M   'P 1'
#
loop_
_entity.id
_entity.type
_entity.pdbx_description
1 polymer ?
#
loop_
_entity_poly.entity_id
_entity_poly.type
_entity_poly.pdbx_seq_one_letter_code
_entity_poly.pdbx_strand_id
1 'polypeptide(L)'
;MGRRFDLRAPTAGPPVCSDRDSTGPFYAGLIFRLRVIFAFVCLALFCTPAASFSADAPPLVIVDIDDASLGKFGRWPWPRDLQARLLRGTQKFSPRAVVLDLLFSEEDAQFPEKDRDLAEVIGSGGNVFLAFAFQFGIPGAAPEPERTALLRNHALARGREWDDVLREASSVLFPLPQFARKAAGLGFVNVFPESREGGPGLVRKATLAVSYEGKVYPSLPLAVAMWLRNRTPSNVVLRLGDRIEMGEVNIRIDSAGDIPLAFSAPGTRFSHVSAARVLDGEDFLSLFRGAIVIIGVNATGLSDYHPTPVSFYYPGMELLATAIDALLSRWPSPAR
;
A
#
# COMPACT_ATOMS: atom_id res chain seq x y z
N MET A 1 -5.24 39.38 65.73
CA MET A 1 -5.92 40.49 65.04
C MET A 1 -6.93 39.85 64.08
N GLY A 2 -8.20 39.64 64.42
CA GLY A 2 -9.30 40.60 64.67
C GLY A 2 -9.78 41.17 63.33
N ARG A 3 -11.04 41.11 62.86
CA ARG A 3 -12.37 40.68 63.34
C ARG A 3 -13.25 40.39 62.10
N ARG A 4 -14.27 39.53 62.24
CA ARG A 4 -15.48 39.49 61.39
C ARG A 4 -16.25 40.81 61.52
N PHE A 5 -17.04 41.22 60.53
CA PHE A 5 -18.46 41.59 60.75
C PHE A 5 -19.23 41.65 59.42
N ASP A 6 -20.39 41.00 59.48
CA ASP A 6 -21.50 40.94 58.53
C ASP A 6 -22.30 42.26 58.59
N LEU A 7 -23.15 42.53 57.58
CA LEU A 7 -24.52 43.10 57.70
C LEU A 7 -25.06 43.69 56.38
N ARG A 8 -26.33 43.37 56.13
CA ARG A 8 -27.18 43.69 54.96
C ARG A 8 -27.68 45.14 54.93
N ALA A 9 -27.88 45.63 53.68
CA ALA A 9 -28.95 46.45 53.05
C ALA A 9 -29.78 47.47 53.89
N PRO A 10 -30.27 48.61 53.30
CA PRO A 10 -31.54 48.55 52.53
C PRO A 10 -31.83 49.65 51.45
N THR A 11 -32.76 49.30 50.54
CA THR A 11 -33.89 50.09 49.94
C THR A 11 -33.68 51.43 49.18
N ALA A 12 -34.18 51.49 47.93
CA ALA A 12 -35.24 52.42 47.48
C ALA A 12 -35.72 52.09 46.05
N GLY A 13 -37.04 52.14 45.83
CA GLY A 13 -37.74 51.90 44.56
C GLY A 13 -37.86 53.13 43.63
N PRO A 14 -38.80 53.13 42.65
CA PRO A 14 -38.54 53.40 41.22
C PRO A 14 -38.89 54.84 40.74
N PRO A 15 -38.54 55.20 39.49
CA PRO A 15 -39.58 55.49 38.48
C PRO A 15 -39.23 54.87 37.09
N VAL A 16 -40.12 54.14 36.42
CA VAL A 16 -41.21 54.57 35.51
C VAL A 16 -40.76 55.44 34.32
N CYS A 17 -40.68 54.77 33.16
CA CYS A 17 -40.99 55.15 31.77
C CYS A 17 -40.67 56.56 31.23
N SER A 18 -39.88 56.58 30.15
CA SER A 18 -40.33 57.26 28.93
C SER A 18 -40.12 56.37 27.70
N ASP A 19 -41.13 56.41 26.86
CA ASP A 19 -41.46 55.56 25.73
C ASP A 19 -40.65 55.90 24.46
N ARG A 20 -40.67 54.95 23.49
CA ARG A 20 -40.28 55.06 22.05
C ARG A 20 -38.77 55.00 21.75
N ASP A 21 -38.26 54.17 20.83
CA ASP A 21 -38.80 53.75 19.54
C ASP A 21 -38.41 52.31 19.15
N SER A 22 -39.32 51.74 18.38
CA SER A 22 -39.32 50.44 17.71
C SER A 22 -38.26 50.29 16.60
N THR A 23 -37.45 49.22 16.66
CA THR A 23 -37.01 48.46 15.46
C THR A 23 -36.57 47.03 15.82
N GLY A 24 -37.47 46.06 15.60
CA GLY A 24 -37.22 44.75 14.95
C GLY A 24 -36.19 43.75 15.51
N PRO A 25 -36.63 42.57 16.02
CA PRO A 25 -35.78 41.41 16.28
C PRO A 25 -35.56 40.61 14.98
N PHE A 26 -34.85 41.17 14.00
CA PHE A 26 -34.61 40.48 12.72
C PHE A 26 -33.13 40.20 12.42
N TYR A 27 -32.19 40.88 13.09
CA TYR A 27 -30.76 40.73 12.78
C TYR A 27 -30.02 39.66 13.61
N ALA A 28 -30.53 39.30 14.80
CA ALA A 28 -29.85 38.33 15.68
C ALA A 28 -29.95 36.87 15.17
N GLY A 29 -31.04 36.50 14.50
CA GLY A 29 -31.24 35.14 13.98
C GLY A 29 -30.41 34.82 12.73
N LEU A 30 -30.10 35.84 11.92
CA LEU A 30 -29.36 35.67 10.67
C LEU A 30 -27.87 35.39 10.92
N ILE A 31 -27.26 36.08 11.88
CA ILE A 31 -25.84 35.91 12.25
C ILE A 31 -25.59 34.53 12.90
N PHE A 32 -26.55 34.01 13.67
CA PHE A 32 -26.43 32.67 14.27
C PHE A 32 -26.58 31.56 13.22
N ARG A 33 -27.49 31.72 12.25
CA ARG A 33 -27.66 30.76 11.15
C ARG A 33 -26.44 30.74 10.21
N LEU A 34 -25.82 31.88 9.93
CA LEU A 34 -24.60 31.95 9.10
C LEU A 34 -23.38 31.30 9.77
N ARG A 35 -23.24 31.36 11.10
CA ARG A 35 -22.14 30.68 11.82
C ARG A 35 -22.27 29.15 11.80
N VAL A 36 -23.48 28.61 11.89
CA VAL A 36 -23.72 27.15 11.81
C VAL A 36 -23.52 26.65 10.38
N ILE A 37 -23.95 27.41 9.37
CA ILE A 37 -23.72 27.07 7.96
C ILE A 37 -22.21 27.12 7.64
N PHE A 38 -21.47 28.11 8.14
CA PHE A 38 -20.01 28.17 7.92
C PHE A 38 -19.27 27.04 8.64
N ALA A 39 -19.71 26.61 9.83
CA ALA A 39 -19.15 25.44 10.51
C ALA A 39 -19.44 24.12 9.78
N PHE A 40 -20.62 23.96 9.17
CA PHE A 40 -20.95 22.80 8.35
C PHE A 40 -20.24 22.79 6.98
N VAL A 41 -20.08 23.97 6.37
CA VAL A 41 -19.34 24.12 5.10
C VAL A 41 -17.84 23.89 5.33
N CYS A 42 -17.27 24.32 6.47
CA CYS A 42 -15.89 23.99 6.83
C CYS A 42 -15.71 22.50 7.16
N LEU A 43 -16.68 21.84 7.83
CA LEU A 43 -16.59 20.39 8.07
C LEU A 43 -16.69 19.59 6.76
N ALA A 44 -17.50 20.05 5.79
CA ALA A 44 -17.61 19.42 4.47
C ALA A 44 -16.44 19.73 3.52
N LEU A 45 -15.75 20.86 3.69
CA LEU A 45 -14.57 21.23 2.88
C LEU A 45 -13.25 20.66 3.42
N PHE A 46 -13.20 20.28 4.71
CA PHE A 46 -12.04 19.60 5.32
C PHE A 46 -12.24 18.10 5.54
N CYS A 47 -13.44 17.57 5.35
CA CYS A 47 -13.62 16.13 5.11
C CYS A 47 -13.20 15.83 3.68
N THR A 48 -11.90 15.62 3.45
CA THR A 48 -11.54 14.59 2.47
C THR A 48 -12.36 13.36 2.84
N PRO A 49 -13.22 12.84 1.94
CA PRO A 49 -13.92 11.61 2.24
C PRO A 49 -12.86 10.58 2.64
N ALA A 50 -13.04 9.99 3.82
CA ALA A 50 -12.26 8.81 4.21
C ALA A 50 -12.25 7.90 2.99
N ALA A 51 -11.06 7.60 2.46
CA ALA A 51 -10.88 6.95 1.17
C ALA A 51 -11.90 5.83 1.00
N SER A 52 -12.95 6.08 0.22
CA SER A 52 -14.01 5.12 0.02
C SER A 52 -13.44 4.06 -0.90
N PHE A 53 -13.22 2.85 -0.37
CA PHE A 53 -12.74 1.72 -1.13
C PHE A 53 -13.62 1.53 -2.38
N SER A 54 -13.01 1.40 -3.56
CA SER A 54 -13.77 1.22 -4.80
C SER A 54 -14.47 -0.14 -4.78
N ALA A 55 -15.81 -0.14 -4.80
CA ALA A 55 -16.60 -1.37 -4.86
C ALA A 55 -16.39 -2.16 -6.17
N ASP A 56 -15.84 -1.51 -7.20
CA ASP A 56 -15.58 -2.10 -8.51
C ASP A 56 -14.15 -2.65 -8.66
N ALA A 57 -13.30 -2.52 -7.63
CA ALA A 57 -11.94 -3.06 -7.65
C ALA A 57 -11.93 -4.60 -7.47
N PRO A 58 -11.00 -5.33 -8.11
CA PRO A 58 -10.82 -6.76 -7.86
C PRO A 58 -10.61 -7.05 -6.37
N PRO A 59 -11.20 -8.12 -5.81
CA PRO A 59 -10.98 -8.50 -4.42
C PRO A 59 -9.52 -8.85 -4.19
N LEU A 60 -9.00 -8.52 -3.02
CA LEU A 60 -7.65 -8.85 -2.57
C LEU A 60 -7.72 -10.00 -1.56
N VAL A 61 -6.96 -11.06 -1.81
CA VAL A 61 -6.89 -12.24 -0.95
C VAL A 61 -5.42 -12.52 -0.64
N ILE A 62 -5.13 -12.81 0.62
CA ILE A 62 -3.78 -13.14 1.05
C ILE A 62 -3.70 -14.64 1.35
N VAL A 63 -2.68 -15.28 0.80
CA VAL A 63 -2.33 -16.67 1.04
C VAL A 63 -1.12 -16.71 1.96
N ASP A 64 -1.37 -17.04 3.21
CA ASP A 64 -0.39 -17.02 4.29
C ASP A 64 0.42 -18.32 4.32
N ILE A 65 1.75 -18.23 4.16
CA ILE A 65 2.64 -19.28 4.64
C ILE A 65 2.79 -19.07 6.15
N ASP A 66 1.78 -19.55 6.88
CA ASP A 66 1.59 -19.39 8.32
C ASP A 66 2.20 -20.55 9.14
N ASP A 67 2.11 -20.45 10.47
CA ASP A 67 2.62 -21.47 11.39
C ASP A 67 1.99 -22.86 11.14
N ALA A 68 0.71 -22.92 10.73
CA ALA A 68 0.04 -24.17 10.37
C ALA A 68 0.65 -24.80 9.10
N SER A 69 0.94 -23.97 8.10
CA SER A 69 1.63 -24.37 6.87
C SER A 69 3.03 -24.90 7.15
N LEU A 70 3.80 -24.19 7.96
CA LEU A 70 5.16 -24.61 8.33
C LEU A 70 5.17 -25.88 9.18
N GLY A 71 4.21 -26.03 10.08
CA GLY A 71 4.04 -27.23 10.89
C GLY A 71 3.73 -28.47 10.05
N LYS A 72 3.02 -28.30 8.92
CA LYS A 72 2.60 -29.41 8.06
C LYS A 72 3.59 -29.73 6.93
N PHE A 73 4.15 -28.71 6.28
CA PHE A 73 4.98 -28.86 5.07
C PHE A 73 6.47 -28.61 5.29
N GLY A 74 6.88 -28.31 6.52
CA GLY A 74 8.27 -28.08 6.90
C GLY A 74 8.64 -26.61 7.02
N ARG A 75 9.87 -26.35 7.48
CA ARG A 75 10.36 -24.99 7.73
C ARG A 75 10.65 -24.23 6.45
N TRP A 76 10.50 -22.91 6.49
CA TRP A 76 10.95 -22.01 5.43
C TRP A 76 12.49 -21.91 5.42
N PRO A 77 13.16 -21.75 4.26
CA PRO A 77 12.60 -21.73 2.91
C PRO A 77 12.09 -23.10 2.45
N TRP A 78 10.89 -23.13 1.85
CA TRP A 78 10.37 -24.34 1.23
C TRP A 78 11.11 -24.67 -0.07
N PRO A 79 11.24 -25.97 -0.42
CA PRO A 79 11.73 -26.38 -1.73
C PRO A 79 10.95 -25.75 -2.89
N ARG A 80 11.62 -25.46 -4.00
CA ARG A 80 11.02 -24.78 -5.17
C ARG A 80 9.85 -25.53 -5.80
N ASP A 81 9.84 -26.86 -5.76
CA ASP A 81 8.73 -27.67 -6.22
C ASP A 81 7.48 -27.50 -5.36
N LEU A 82 7.64 -27.33 -4.04
CA LEU A 82 6.53 -27.01 -3.13
C LEU A 82 5.99 -25.60 -3.39
N GLN A 83 6.86 -24.61 -3.62
CA GLN A 83 6.45 -23.26 -4.03
C GLN A 83 5.70 -23.30 -5.37
N ALA A 84 6.17 -24.09 -6.34
CA ALA A 84 5.52 -24.27 -7.63
C ALA A 84 4.15 -24.99 -7.51
N ARG A 85 4.00 -25.92 -6.55
CA ARG A 85 2.73 -26.56 -6.22
C ARG A 85 1.73 -25.57 -5.63
N LEU A 86 2.16 -24.73 -4.69
CA LEU A 86 1.31 -23.67 -4.10
C LEU A 86 0.83 -22.70 -5.19
N LEU A 87 1.74 -22.25 -6.05
CA LEU A 87 1.41 -21.34 -7.15
C LEU A 87 0.43 -21.99 -8.14
N ARG A 88 0.64 -23.26 -8.53
CA ARG A 88 -0.33 -24.01 -9.37
C ARG A 88 -1.70 -24.12 -8.72
N GLY A 89 -1.75 -24.47 -7.43
CA GLY A 89 -2.99 -24.58 -6.68
C GLY A 89 -3.78 -23.26 -6.66
N THR A 90 -3.06 -22.14 -6.58
CA THR A 90 -3.64 -20.79 -6.65
C THR A 90 -4.13 -20.45 -8.05
N GLN A 91 -3.28 -20.64 -9.07
CA GLN A 91 -3.58 -20.32 -10.48
C GLN A 91 -4.75 -21.14 -11.05
N LYS A 92 -4.99 -22.36 -10.54
CA LYS A 92 -6.10 -23.24 -10.94
C LYS A 92 -7.46 -22.53 -10.91
N PHE A 93 -7.65 -21.55 -10.04
CA PHE A 93 -8.91 -20.84 -9.86
C PHE A 93 -9.00 -19.51 -10.66
N SER A 94 -8.06 -19.28 -11.58
CA SER A 94 -8.03 -18.11 -12.47
C SER A 94 -8.09 -16.76 -11.71
N PRO A 95 -7.15 -16.49 -10.79
CA PRO A 95 -7.01 -15.16 -10.21
C PRO A 95 -6.69 -14.12 -11.30
N ARG A 96 -7.11 -12.88 -11.06
CA ARG A 96 -6.80 -11.75 -11.93
C ARG A 96 -5.30 -11.47 -11.94
N ALA A 97 -4.65 -11.57 -10.79
CA ALA A 97 -3.20 -11.46 -10.62
C ALA A 97 -2.74 -12.32 -9.43
N VAL A 98 -1.51 -12.81 -9.47
CA VAL A 98 -0.84 -13.45 -8.33
C VAL A 98 0.42 -12.68 -8.02
N VAL A 99 0.57 -12.20 -6.79
CA VAL A 99 1.71 -11.41 -6.33
C VAL A 99 2.51 -12.27 -5.37
N LEU A 100 3.77 -12.55 -5.71
CA LEU A 100 4.68 -13.29 -4.83
C LEU A 100 5.51 -12.28 -4.04
N ASP A 101 5.19 -12.14 -2.76
CA ASP A 101 5.96 -11.36 -1.80
C ASP A 101 7.10 -12.21 -1.24
N LEU A 102 7.97 -12.65 -2.16
CA LEU A 102 9.08 -13.56 -1.92
C LEU A 102 10.25 -13.12 -2.79
N LEU A 103 11.46 -13.05 -2.22
CA LEU A 103 12.66 -12.72 -2.97
C LEU A 103 13.26 -13.97 -3.63
N PHE A 104 13.41 -13.91 -4.95
CA PHE A 104 13.99 -14.97 -5.76
C PHE A 104 15.37 -14.59 -6.32
N SER A 105 16.20 -13.92 -5.51
CA SER A 105 17.51 -13.40 -5.94
C SER A 105 18.62 -14.45 -6.04
N GLU A 106 18.40 -15.62 -5.45
CA GLU A 106 19.37 -16.71 -5.35
C GLU A 106 18.78 -18.01 -5.93
N GLU A 107 19.66 -18.82 -6.52
CA GLU A 107 19.35 -20.19 -6.98
C GLU A 107 18.99 -21.07 -5.80
N ASP A 108 18.16 -22.10 -6.05
CA ASP A 108 18.00 -23.16 -5.06
C ASP A 108 19.35 -23.84 -4.81
N ALA A 109 19.86 -23.70 -3.59
CA ALA A 109 21.19 -24.19 -3.23
C ALA A 109 21.31 -25.72 -3.27
N GLN A 110 20.18 -26.44 -3.18
CA GLN A 110 20.17 -27.91 -3.14
C GLN A 110 19.76 -28.51 -4.48
N PHE A 111 18.79 -27.92 -5.16
CA PHE A 111 18.21 -28.46 -6.39
C PHE A 111 17.94 -27.37 -7.44
N PRO A 112 18.99 -26.81 -8.08
CA PRO A 112 18.84 -25.75 -9.09
C PRO A 112 17.90 -26.11 -10.25
N GLU A 113 17.78 -27.40 -10.58
CA GLU A 113 16.87 -27.88 -11.63
C GLU A 113 15.39 -27.61 -11.30
N LYS A 114 15.04 -27.47 -10.02
CA LYS A 114 13.67 -27.15 -9.57
C LYS A 114 13.29 -25.71 -9.81
N ASP A 115 14.26 -24.82 -9.96
CA ASP A 115 13.98 -23.44 -10.36
C ASP A 115 13.36 -23.39 -11.78
N ARG A 116 13.69 -24.35 -12.66
CA ARG A 116 13.07 -24.44 -13.99
C ARG A 116 11.56 -24.70 -13.89
N ASP A 117 11.15 -25.64 -13.05
CA ASP A 117 9.74 -25.97 -12.86
C ASP A 117 8.96 -24.77 -12.33
N LEU A 118 9.51 -24.07 -11.33
CA LEU A 118 8.89 -22.86 -10.79
C LEU A 118 8.81 -21.74 -11.85
N ALA A 119 9.86 -21.55 -12.67
CA ALA A 119 9.87 -20.55 -13.73
C ALA A 119 8.76 -20.80 -14.78
N GLU A 120 8.51 -22.06 -15.14
CA GLU A 120 7.40 -22.40 -16.04
C GLU A 120 6.03 -22.13 -15.40
N VAL A 121 5.86 -22.45 -14.11
CA VAL A 121 4.59 -22.15 -13.41
C VAL A 121 4.36 -20.63 -13.30
N ILE A 122 5.39 -19.84 -13.01
CA ILE A 122 5.33 -18.36 -13.02
C ILE A 122 4.81 -17.85 -14.37
N GLY A 123 5.34 -18.36 -15.47
CA GLY A 123 4.95 -17.93 -16.82
C GLY A 123 3.59 -18.45 -17.29
N SER A 124 3.10 -19.56 -16.73
CA SER A 124 1.92 -20.27 -17.26
C SER A 124 0.62 -19.46 -17.24
N GLY A 125 0.45 -18.57 -16.25
CA GLY A 125 -0.73 -17.74 -16.10
C GLY A 125 -0.64 -16.35 -16.74
N GLY A 126 0.57 -15.90 -17.12
CA GLY A 126 0.79 -14.55 -17.65
C GLY A 126 0.38 -13.40 -16.72
N ASN A 127 0.18 -13.67 -15.44
CA ASN A 127 -0.38 -12.75 -14.44
C ASN A 127 0.33 -12.82 -13.08
N VAL A 128 1.56 -13.35 -13.05
CA VAL A 128 2.36 -13.49 -11.82
C VAL A 128 3.35 -12.33 -11.70
N PHE A 129 3.38 -11.69 -10.53
CA PHE A 129 4.27 -10.58 -10.20
C PHE A 129 5.30 -11.00 -9.17
N LEU A 130 6.54 -10.56 -9.36
CA LEU A 130 7.64 -10.91 -8.47
C LEU A 130 8.17 -9.68 -7.73
N ALA A 131 8.41 -9.86 -6.43
CA ALA A 131 9.09 -8.90 -5.59
C ALA A 131 10.60 -8.85 -5.89
N PHE A 132 11.16 -7.67 -5.73
CA PHE A 132 12.60 -7.47 -5.57
C PHE A 132 12.87 -6.42 -4.48
N ALA A 133 14.11 -6.29 -4.03
CA ALA A 133 14.43 -5.33 -2.97
C ALA A 133 15.65 -4.49 -3.34
N PHE A 134 15.58 -3.19 -3.06
CA PHE A 134 16.74 -2.31 -3.05
C PHE A 134 17.42 -2.32 -1.67
N GLN A 135 18.71 -2.07 -1.63
CA GLN A 135 19.44 -1.83 -0.38
C GLN A 135 19.97 -0.39 -0.39
N PHE A 136 19.97 0.25 0.78
CA PHE A 136 20.30 1.66 0.95
C PHE A 136 21.46 1.81 1.92
N GLY A 137 22.45 2.63 1.58
CA GLY A 137 23.64 2.86 2.41
C GLY A 137 24.57 1.65 2.52
N ILE A 138 24.25 0.55 1.84
CA ILE A 138 25.06 -0.65 1.75
C ILE A 138 25.53 -0.75 0.30
N PRO A 139 26.83 -0.50 0.02
CA PRO A 139 27.39 -0.82 -1.28
C PRO A 139 27.21 -2.31 -1.56
N GLY A 140 26.63 -2.64 -2.71
CA GLY A 140 26.49 -4.01 -3.17
C GLY A 140 27.26 -4.23 -4.47
N ALA A 141 27.50 -5.49 -4.80
CA ALA A 141 28.00 -5.85 -6.12
C ALA A 141 27.00 -5.39 -7.19
N ALA A 142 27.52 -4.86 -8.31
CA ALA A 142 26.68 -4.58 -9.45
C ALA A 142 25.98 -5.88 -9.91
N PRO A 143 24.69 -5.84 -10.25
CA PRO A 143 24.01 -7.02 -10.77
C PRO A 143 24.70 -7.50 -12.04
N GLU A 144 24.71 -8.82 -12.25
CA GLU A 144 25.22 -9.42 -13.48
C GLU A 144 24.61 -8.75 -14.74
N PRO A 145 25.32 -8.69 -15.88
CA PRO A 145 24.87 -7.96 -17.06
C PRO A 145 23.45 -8.31 -17.51
N GLU A 146 23.08 -9.57 -17.42
CA GLU A 146 21.74 -10.07 -17.75
C GLU A 146 20.65 -9.53 -16.80
N ARG A 147 20.91 -9.55 -15.48
CA ARG A 147 19.98 -8.96 -14.50
C ARG A 147 19.88 -7.46 -14.68
N THR A 148 20.99 -6.78 -14.95
CA THR A 148 21.01 -5.35 -15.27
C THR A 148 20.16 -5.03 -16.49
N ALA A 149 20.27 -5.81 -17.56
CA ALA A 149 19.45 -5.63 -18.76
C ALA A 149 17.95 -5.85 -18.47
N LEU A 150 17.60 -6.90 -17.71
CA LEU A 150 16.21 -7.17 -17.33
C LEU A 150 15.64 -6.09 -16.42
N LEU A 151 16.38 -5.65 -15.41
CA LEU A 151 15.98 -4.56 -14.52
C LEU A 151 15.69 -3.29 -15.33
N ARG A 152 16.59 -2.91 -16.26
CA ARG A 152 16.42 -1.71 -17.11
C ARG A 152 15.13 -1.70 -17.94
N ASN A 153 14.55 -2.86 -18.27
CA ASN A 153 13.27 -2.96 -18.98
C ASN A 153 12.07 -2.62 -18.09
N HIS A 154 12.26 -2.60 -16.78
CA HIS A 154 11.25 -2.30 -15.77
C HIS A 154 11.32 -0.86 -15.26
N ALA A 155 12.21 -0.03 -15.82
CA ALA A 155 12.30 1.38 -15.48
C ALA A 155 11.12 2.18 -16.03
N LEU A 156 10.58 3.10 -15.22
CA LEU A 156 9.54 4.04 -15.62
C LEU A 156 10.09 5.11 -16.56
N ALA A 157 9.22 5.66 -17.41
CA ALA A 157 9.57 6.86 -18.16
C ALA A 157 9.66 8.08 -17.21
N ARG A 158 10.70 8.90 -17.39
CA ARG A 158 10.95 10.10 -16.57
C ARG A 158 10.47 11.35 -17.31
N GLY A 159 9.64 12.17 -16.65
CA GLY A 159 9.30 13.52 -17.15
C GLY A 159 10.51 14.48 -17.09
N ARG A 160 10.44 15.63 -17.78
CA ARG A 160 11.52 16.65 -17.76
C ARG A 160 11.71 17.28 -16.36
N GLU A 161 12.98 17.56 -16.04
CA GLU A 161 13.66 17.93 -14.78
C GLU A 161 12.95 18.85 -13.78
N TRP A 162 13.13 18.53 -12.48
CA TRP A 162 13.34 19.41 -11.31
C TRP A 162 14.10 18.61 -10.22
N ASP A 163 14.71 19.30 -9.25
CA ASP A 163 15.66 18.79 -8.24
C ASP A 163 15.29 17.44 -7.60
N ASP A 164 16.27 16.52 -7.60
CA ASP A 164 16.15 15.15 -7.09
C ASP A 164 15.82 15.10 -5.60
N VAL A 165 14.72 14.44 -5.24
CA VAL A 165 14.51 13.93 -3.87
C VAL A 165 13.87 12.54 -3.86
N LEU A 166 14.13 11.71 -4.88
CA LEU A 166 13.85 10.28 -4.75
C LEU A 166 14.89 9.61 -3.86
N ARG A 167 14.46 8.55 -3.18
CA ARG A 167 15.37 7.66 -2.48
C ARG A 167 16.24 6.95 -3.53
N GLU A 168 17.55 7.20 -3.49
CA GLU A 168 18.54 6.53 -4.33
C GLU A 168 19.03 5.26 -3.63
N ALA A 169 18.83 4.12 -4.27
CA ALA A 169 19.33 2.85 -3.81
C ALA A 169 20.82 2.69 -4.11
N SER A 170 21.51 1.93 -3.25
CA SER A 170 22.94 1.62 -3.41
C SER A 170 23.18 0.29 -4.14
N SER A 171 22.25 -0.65 -4.02
CA SER A 171 22.29 -1.96 -4.69
C SER A 171 20.89 -2.59 -4.76
N VAL A 172 20.78 -3.72 -5.45
CA VAL A 172 19.51 -4.41 -5.69
C VAL A 172 19.64 -5.92 -5.58
N LEU A 173 18.68 -6.54 -4.89
CA LEU A 173 18.43 -7.98 -4.86
C LEU A 173 17.36 -8.29 -5.91
N PHE A 174 17.80 -8.44 -7.17
CA PHE A 174 16.93 -8.69 -8.31
C PHE A 174 16.69 -10.20 -8.52
N PRO A 175 15.49 -10.65 -8.96
CA PRO A 175 15.20 -12.06 -9.16
C PRO A 175 16.10 -12.71 -10.21
N LEU A 176 16.25 -14.04 -10.13
CA LEU A 176 16.96 -14.81 -11.15
C LEU A 176 16.37 -14.52 -12.55
N PRO A 177 17.21 -14.40 -13.58
CA PRO A 177 16.74 -14.06 -14.92
C PRO A 177 15.64 -14.97 -15.48
N GLN A 178 15.69 -16.27 -15.16
CA GLN A 178 14.67 -17.23 -15.60
C GLN A 178 13.30 -17.01 -14.98
N PHE A 179 13.22 -16.45 -13.77
CA PHE A 179 11.96 -16.04 -13.16
C PHE A 179 11.50 -14.68 -13.68
N ALA A 180 12.42 -13.71 -13.72
CA ALA A 180 12.14 -12.35 -14.15
C ALA A 180 11.58 -12.28 -15.58
N ARG A 181 12.07 -13.12 -16.51
CA ARG A 181 11.56 -13.19 -17.90
C ARG A 181 10.14 -13.74 -18.01
N LYS A 182 9.72 -14.59 -17.07
CA LYS A 182 8.44 -15.29 -17.10
C LYS A 182 7.34 -14.51 -16.36
N ALA A 183 7.73 -13.61 -15.45
CA ALA A 183 6.81 -12.79 -14.70
C ALA A 183 6.05 -11.78 -15.60
N ALA A 184 4.80 -11.50 -15.24
CA ALA A 184 3.98 -10.47 -15.86
C ALA A 184 4.44 -9.05 -15.50
N GLY A 185 5.07 -8.90 -14.34
CA GLY A 185 5.64 -7.65 -13.86
C GLY A 185 6.55 -7.87 -12.66
N LEU A 186 7.42 -6.89 -12.42
CA LEU A 186 8.39 -6.86 -11.33
C LEU A 186 8.29 -5.50 -10.62
N GLY A 187 8.41 -5.49 -9.30
CA GLY A 187 8.44 -4.25 -8.53
C GLY A 187 9.09 -4.42 -7.16
N PHE A 188 9.60 -3.32 -6.60
CA PHE A 188 10.28 -3.38 -5.31
C PHE A 188 9.29 -3.42 -4.14
N VAL A 189 9.69 -4.03 -3.02
CA VAL A 189 8.84 -4.16 -1.79
C VAL A 189 9.33 -3.38 -0.58
N ASN A 190 10.38 -2.57 -0.73
CA ASN A 190 10.91 -1.73 0.34
C ASN A 190 9.86 -0.86 1.03
N VAL A 191 9.91 -0.85 2.37
CA VAL A 191 9.07 -0.02 3.24
C VAL A 191 9.96 1.02 3.93
N PHE A 192 9.49 2.27 3.98
CA PHE A 192 10.22 3.38 4.58
C PHE A 192 9.38 4.03 5.68
N PRO A 193 9.54 3.63 6.95
CA PRO A 193 8.89 4.29 8.07
C PRO A 193 9.33 5.76 8.18
N GLU A 194 8.40 6.65 8.54
CA GLU A 194 8.72 8.06 8.75
C GLU A 194 9.57 8.22 10.00
N SER A 195 10.78 8.79 9.88
CA SER A 195 11.68 9.01 11.01
C SER A 195 11.01 9.82 12.12
N ARG A 196 11.21 9.37 13.36
CA ARG A 196 10.79 10.07 14.57
C ARG A 196 11.95 10.14 15.54
N GLU A 197 12.16 11.29 16.18
CA GLU A 197 13.12 11.37 17.29
C GLU A 197 12.71 10.41 18.41
N GLY A 198 13.64 9.53 18.81
CA GLY A 198 13.49 8.68 19.99
C GLY A 198 12.71 7.37 19.82
N GLY A 199 12.39 6.91 18.60
CA GLY A 199 11.73 5.61 18.42
C GLY A 199 11.58 5.16 16.97
N PRO A 200 11.08 3.92 16.73
CA PRO A 200 10.82 3.43 15.39
C PRO A 200 9.76 4.30 14.71
N GLY A 201 10.02 4.61 13.44
CA GLY A 201 9.11 5.39 12.61
C GLY A 201 7.77 4.69 12.39
N LEU A 202 6.74 5.47 12.06
CA LEU A 202 5.45 4.92 11.64
C LEU A 202 5.37 4.88 10.12
N VAL A 203 4.80 3.81 9.59
CA VAL A 203 4.41 3.71 8.18
C VAL A 203 3.02 4.31 8.02
N ARG A 204 2.93 5.45 7.33
CA ARG A 204 1.65 6.06 6.93
C ARG A 204 1.50 6.19 5.41
N LYS A 205 2.57 5.89 4.68
CA LYS A 205 2.65 6.08 3.24
C LYS A 205 3.28 4.85 2.57
N ALA A 206 2.93 4.63 1.30
CA ALA A 206 3.60 3.68 0.44
C ALA A 206 4.48 4.40 -0.57
N THR A 207 5.74 4.01 -0.67
CA THR A 207 6.69 4.49 -1.68
C THR A 207 6.42 3.80 -3.00
N LEU A 208 6.12 4.57 -4.04
CA LEU A 208 5.77 4.02 -5.35
C LEU A 208 6.94 3.97 -6.32
N ALA A 209 7.99 4.77 -6.07
CA ALA A 209 9.13 4.93 -6.95
C ALA A 209 10.44 5.01 -6.16
N VAL A 210 11.46 4.29 -6.62
CA VAL A 210 12.84 4.36 -6.09
C VAL A 210 13.80 4.57 -7.26
N SER A 211 14.82 5.39 -7.04
CA SER A 211 15.87 5.63 -8.02
C SER A 211 17.04 4.67 -7.80
N TYR A 212 17.62 4.18 -8.89
CA TYR A 212 18.82 3.35 -8.89
C TYR A 212 19.56 3.50 -10.22
N GLU A 213 20.84 3.88 -10.15
CA GLU A 213 21.70 4.11 -11.33
C GLU A 213 21.06 5.07 -12.36
N GLY A 214 20.46 6.17 -11.86
CA GLY A 214 19.86 7.22 -12.68
C GLY A 214 18.55 6.83 -13.36
N LYS A 215 18.01 5.64 -13.08
CA LYS A 215 16.68 5.19 -13.53
C LYS A 215 15.72 5.08 -12.36
N VAL A 216 14.42 5.14 -12.65
CA VAL A 216 13.38 5.02 -11.63
C VAL A 216 12.60 3.74 -11.82
N TYR A 217 12.36 3.02 -10.74
CA TYR A 217 11.70 1.72 -10.75
C TYR A 217 10.40 1.76 -9.95
N PRO A 218 9.35 1.06 -10.38
CA PRO A 218 8.09 1.00 -9.67
C PRO A 218 8.15 0.06 -8.47
N SER A 219 7.38 0.39 -7.44
CA SER A 219 7.04 -0.55 -6.37
C SER A 219 6.20 -1.71 -6.90
N LEU A 220 6.18 -2.84 -6.18
CA LEU A 220 5.35 -3.99 -6.54
C LEU A 220 3.85 -3.64 -6.62
N PRO A 221 3.27 -2.85 -5.69
CA PRO A 221 1.90 -2.35 -5.84
C PRO A 221 1.67 -1.55 -7.12
N LEU A 222 2.62 -0.66 -7.48
CA LEU A 222 2.51 0.14 -8.70
C LEU A 222 2.60 -0.76 -9.95
N ALA A 223 3.49 -1.75 -9.98
CA ALA A 223 3.62 -2.69 -11.09
C ALA A 223 2.32 -3.46 -11.36
N VAL A 224 1.63 -3.91 -10.29
CA VAL A 224 0.31 -4.56 -10.40
C VAL A 224 -0.73 -3.60 -10.95
N ALA A 225 -0.81 -2.37 -10.41
CA ALA A 225 -1.77 -1.36 -10.86
C ALA A 225 -1.56 -0.98 -12.34
N MET A 226 -0.31 -0.89 -12.79
CA MET A 226 0.05 -0.63 -14.18
C MET A 226 -0.45 -1.74 -15.10
N TRP A 227 -0.17 -2.99 -14.76
CA TRP A 227 -0.59 -4.13 -15.57
C TRP A 227 -2.11 -4.25 -15.65
N LEU A 228 -2.83 -4.01 -14.55
CA LEU A 228 -4.30 -4.01 -14.53
C LEU A 228 -4.92 -2.94 -15.46
N ARG A 229 -4.17 -1.88 -15.76
CA ARG A 229 -4.56 -0.81 -16.70
C ARG A 229 -3.99 -1.00 -18.11
N ASN A 230 -3.40 -2.17 -18.41
CA ASN A 230 -2.71 -2.45 -19.67
C ASN A 230 -1.60 -1.44 -19.97
N ARG A 231 -0.82 -1.10 -18.94
CA ARG A 231 0.29 -0.14 -19.01
C ARG A 231 1.61 -0.86 -18.86
N THR A 232 2.64 -0.31 -19.50
CA THR A 232 4.02 -0.77 -19.46
C THR A 232 4.87 0.29 -18.78
N PRO A 233 6.01 -0.05 -18.16
CA PRO A 233 6.89 0.94 -17.54
C PRO A 233 7.23 2.13 -18.45
N SER A 234 7.40 1.88 -19.75
CA SER A 234 7.67 2.90 -20.76
C SER A 234 6.54 3.90 -21.03
N ASN A 235 5.28 3.57 -20.72
CA ASN A 235 4.12 4.44 -20.94
C ASN A 235 3.55 5.04 -19.65
N VAL A 236 4.26 4.85 -18.53
CA VAL A 236 3.96 5.45 -17.24
C VAL A 236 5.01 6.51 -16.96
N VAL A 237 4.56 7.75 -16.85
CA VAL A 237 5.46 8.90 -16.69
C VAL A 237 5.45 9.33 -15.23
N LEU A 238 6.62 9.30 -14.60
CA LEU A 238 6.80 9.89 -13.28
C LEU A 238 7.10 11.38 -13.42
N ARG A 239 6.24 12.23 -12.84
CA ARG A 239 6.51 13.64 -12.55
C ARG A 239 6.81 13.79 -11.07
N LEU A 240 8.10 13.94 -10.76
CA LEU A 240 8.62 14.05 -9.40
C LEU A 240 7.91 15.15 -8.61
N GLY A 241 7.53 14.85 -7.37
CA GLY A 241 6.85 15.79 -6.48
C GLY A 241 5.42 16.17 -6.86
N ASP A 242 4.85 15.59 -7.91
CA ASP A 242 3.49 15.90 -8.37
C ASP A 242 2.66 14.62 -8.59
N ARG A 243 2.98 13.81 -9.60
CA ARG A 243 2.14 12.67 -9.98
C ARG A 243 2.84 11.57 -10.78
N ILE A 244 2.22 10.41 -10.78
CA ILE A 244 2.46 9.33 -11.73
C ILE A 244 1.33 9.34 -12.76
N GLU A 245 1.67 9.55 -14.03
CA GLU A 245 0.73 9.60 -15.15
C GLU A 245 0.62 8.22 -15.79
N MET A 246 -0.59 7.65 -15.74
CA MET A 246 -0.89 6.31 -16.22
C MET A 246 -2.13 6.36 -17.14
N GLY A 247 -1.97 7.03 -18.27
CA GLY A 247 -3.08 7.35 -19.18
C GLY A 247 -4.09 8.28 -18.51
N GLU A 248 -5.33 7.81 -18.35
CA GLU A 248 -6.41 8.58 -17.73
C GLU A 248 -6.32 8.65 -16.20
N VAL A 249 -5.54 7.75 -15.59
CA VAL A 249 -5.35 7.72 -14.14
C VAL A 249 -4.09 8.50 -13.79
N ASN A 250 -4.24 9.51 -12.94
CA ASN A 250 -3.14 10.31 -12.41
C ASN A 250 -3.06 10.11 -10.91
N ILE A 251 -1.97 9.53 -10.43
CA ILE A 251 -1.75 9.26 -9.00
C ILE A 251 -0.90 10.39 -8.44
N ARG A 252 -1.48 11.25 -7.59
CA ARG A 252 -0.67 12.28 -6.91
C ARG A 252 0.30 11.63 -5.91
N ILE A 253 1.53 12.10 -5.92
CA ILE A 253 2.62 11.65 -5.04
C ILE A 253 3.28 12.87 -4.39
N ASP A 254 3.95 12.67 -3.26
CA ASP A 254 4.82 13.70 -2.70
C ASP A 254 6.22 13.69 -3.36
N SER A 255 7.12 14.56 -2.88
CA SER A 255 8.49 14.70 -3.38
C SER A 255 9.33 13.42 -3.24
N ALA A 256 8.99 12.55 -2.28
CA ALA A 256 9.68 11.28 -2.05
C ALA A 256 9.10 10.14 -2.91
N GLY A 257 8.07 10.40 -3.71
CA GLY A 257 7.38 9.41 -4.52
C GLY A 257 6.35 8.59 -3.74
N ASP A 258 5.86 9.11 -2.62
CA ASP A 258 4.99 8.38 -1.70
C ASP A 258 3.50 8.77 -1.85
N ILE A 259 2.61 7.83 -1.52
CA ILE A 259 1.16 8.07 -1.39
C ILE A 259 0.68 7.77 0.03
N PRO A 260 -0.33 8.50 0.56
CA PRO A 260 -0.91 8.18 1.85
C PRO A 260 -1.70 6.87 1.80
N LEU A 261 -1.60 6.09 2.88
CA LEU A 261 -2.32 4.84 3.09
C LEU A 261 -3.49 5.04 4.06
N ALA A 262 -4.57 4.30 3.81
CA ALA A 262 -5.71 4.19 4.71
C ALA A 262 -5.67 2.79 5.33
N PHE A 263 -5.56 2.72 6.65
CA PHE A 263 -5.39 1.45 7.37
C PHE A 263 -6.70 0.95 7.97
N SER A 264 -6.86 -0.36 7.96
CA SER A 264 -7.82 -1.09 8.79
C SER A 264 -7.06 -1.91 9.83
N ALA A 265 -7.73 -2.39 10.88
CA ALA A 265 -7.07 -3.30 11.82
C ALA A 265 -6.58 -4.57 11.10
N PRO A 266 -5.45 -5.17 11.52
CA PRO A 266 -4.94 -6.40 10.91
C PRO A 266 -6.00 -7.50 10.82
N GLY A 267 -6.05 -8.21 9.71
CA GLY A 267 -6.99 -9.30 9.44
C GLY A 267 -8.46 -8.90 9.24
N THR A 268 -8.78 -7.60 9.19
CA THR A 268 -10.18 -7.13 9.07
C THR A 268 -10.60 -6.70 7.66
N ARG A 269 -9.64 -6.32 6.79
CA ARG A 269 -9.92 -5.78 5.46
C ARG A 269 -9.83 -6.81 4.33
N PHE A 270 -8.89 -7.72 4.42
CA PHE A 270 -8.55 -8.69 3.38
C PHE A 270 -8.89 -10.10 3.85
N SER A 271 -9.27 -10.99 2.93
CA SER A 271 -9.46 -12.40 3.26
C SER A 271 -8.11 -13.10 3.34
N HIS A 272 -7.95 -13.96 4.35
CA HIS A 272 -6.75 -14.75 4.59
C HIS A 272 -7.02 -16.23 4.35
N VAL A 273 -6.08 -16.91 3.68
CA VAL A 273 -6.12 -18.33 3.40
C VAL A 273 -4.76 -18.94 3.72
N SER A 274 -4.71 -19.91 4.62
CA SER A 274 -3.47 -20.65 4.88
C SER A 274 -3.00 -21.39 3.61
N ALA A 275 -1.71 -21.27 3.28
CA ALA A 275 -1.07 -21.98 2.17
C ALA A 275 -1.24 -23.50 2.31
N ALA A 276 -1.33 -24.01 3.55
CA ALA A 276 -1.61 -25.42 3.82
C ALA A 276 -2.90 -25.89 3.14
N ARG A 277 -3.96 -25.09 3.23
CA ARG A 277 -5.28 -25.41 2.67
C ARG A 277 -5.25 -25.41 1.14
N VAL A 278 -4.50 -24.50 0.54
CA VAL A 278 -4.27 -24.47 -0.91
C VAL A 278 -3.50 -25.72 -1.36
N LEU A 279 -2.47 -26.11 -0.62
CA LEU A 279 -1.65 -27.29 -0.89
C LEU A 279 -2.40 -28.61 -0.67
N ASP A 280 -3.37 -28.63 0.24
CA ASP A 280 -4.29 -29.75 0.47
C ASP A 280 -5.35 -29.89 -0.64
N GLY A 281 -5.47 -28.91 -1.53
CA GLY A 281 -6.36 -28.95 -2.68
C GLY A 281 -7.81 -28.58 -2.35
N GLU A 282 -8.04 -27.81 -1.28
CA GLU A 282 -9.36 -27.24 -1.00
C GLU A 282 -9.86 -26.34 -2.16
N ASP A 283 -11.17 -26.21 -2.29
CA ASP A 283 -11.80 -25.40 -3.33
C ASP A 283 -11.88 -23.93 -2.92
N PHE A 284 -11.14 -23.07 -3.64
CA PHE A 284 -11.12 -21.62 -3.44
C PHE A 284 -11.69 -20.87 -4.64
N LEU A 285 -12.49 -21.52 -5.49
CA LEU A 285 -13.05 -20.90 -6.70
C LEU A 285 -13.77 -19.57 -6.44
N SER A 286 -14.56 -19.49 -5.37
CA SER A 286 -15.31 -18.28 -5.00
C SER A 286 -14.43 -17.15 -4.48
N LEU A 287 -13.28 -17.47 -3.88
CA LEU A 287 -12.36 -16.49 -3.30
C LEU A 287 -11.32 -16.02 -4.32
N PHE A 288 -10.78 -16.92 -5.14
CA PHE A 288 -9.64 -16.60 -6.01
C PHE A 288 -10.05 -16.12 -7.40
N ARG A 289 -11.20 -16.53 -7.94
CA ARG A 289 -11.61 -16.15 -9.30
C ARG A 289 -11.70 -14.63 -9.44
N GLY A 290 -10.89 -14.07 -10.33
CA GLY A 290 -10.84 -12.63 -10.56
C GLY A 290 -10.23 -11.80 -9.43
N ALA A 291 -9.70 -12.44 -8.37
CA ALA A 291 -9.03 -11.77 -7.27
C ALA A 291 -7.57 -11.45 -7.59
N ILE A 292 -7.01 -10.48 -6.88
CA ILE A 292 -5.57 -10.30 -6.74
C ILE A 292 -5.15 -11.13 -5.52
N VAL A 293 -4.40 -12.19 -5.76
CA VAL A 293 -3.93 -13.09 -4.70
C VAL A 293 -2.48 -12.76 -4.35
N ILE A 294 -2.20 -12.44 -3.09
CA ILE A 294 -0.86 -12.17 -2.58
C ILE A 294 -0.39 -13.42 -1.83
N ILE A 295 0.80 -13.93 -2.13
CA ILE A 295 1.38 -15.09 -1.45
C ILE A 295 2.66 -14.64 -0.76
N GLY A 296 2.77 -14.85 0.54
CA GLY A 296 3.92 -14.43 1.34
C GLY A 296 4.07 -15.22 2.64
N VAL A 297 5.18 -15.01 3.34
CA VAL A 297 5.43 -15.62 4.65
C VAL A 297 4.81 -14.76 5.74
N ASN A 298 3.92 -15.37 6.53
CA ASN A 298 3.24 -14.72 7.66
C ASN A 298 3.17 -15.66 8.85
N ALA A 299 4.34 -16.12 9.28
CA ALA A 299 4.52 -17.03 10.41
C ALA A 299 5.29 -16.37 11.56
N THR A 300 5.14 -16.92 12.76
CA THR A 300 5.81 -16.41 13.95
C THR A 300 7.33 -16.44 13.78
N GLY A 301 7.99 -15.29 13.98
CA GLY A 301 9.45 -15.15 13.86
C GLY A 301 10.00 -15.09 12.43
N LEU A 302 9.15 -15.20 11.41
CA LEU A 302 9.53 -15.07 9.99
C LEU A 302 8.86 -13.89 9.28
N SER A 303 7.76 -13.38 9.83
CA SER A 303 7.04 -12.22 9.28
C SER A 303 7.80 -10.94 9.58
N ASP A 304 7.81 -10.02 8.62
CA ASP A 304 8.17 -8.63 8.87
C ASP A 304 6.94 -7.85 9.38
N TYR A 305 7.16 -7.03 10.39
CA TYR A 305 6.12 -6.20 11.00
C TYR A 305 6.52 -4.74 10.94
N HIS A 306 5.54 -3.90 10.59
CA HIS A 306 5.73 -2.48 10.46
C HIS A 306 4.82 -1.73 11.45
N PRO A 307 5.35 -0.79 12.24
CA PRO A 307 4.52 0.09 13.04
C PRO A 307 3.65 0.99 12.17
N THR A 308 2.34 1.01 12.41
CA THR A 308 1.35 1.85 11.72
C THR A 308 0.49 2.60 12.74
N PRO A 309 -0.33 3.59 12.34
CA PRO A 309 -1.25 4.27 13.26
C PRO A 309 -2.28 3.37 13.95
N VAL A 310 -2.58 2.19 13.38
CA VAL A 310 -3.60 1.27 13.90
C VAL A 310 -3.03 0.06 14.65
N SER A 311 -1.76 -0.29 14.42
CA SER A 311 -1.09 -1.41 15.08
C SER A 311 0.44 -1.25 15.02
N PHE A 312 1.13 -1.56 16.13
CA PHE A 312 2.59 -1.67 16.15
C PHE A 312 3.11 -2.94 15.45
N TYR A 313 2.24 -3.95 15.28
CA TYR A 313 2.54 -5.22 14.64
C TYR A 313 1.66 -5.38 13.40
N TYR A 314 1.83 -4.49 12.41
CA TYR A 314 1.09 -4.59 11.15
C TYR A 314 1.86 -5.49 10.16
N PRO A 315 1.29 -6.59 9.65
CA PRO A 315 2.01 -7.51 8.77
C PRO A 315 2.46 -6.83 7.45
N GLY A 316 3.69 -7.10 7.01
CA GLY A 316 4.23 -6.56 5.75
C GLY A 316 3.37 -6.88 4.52
N MET A 317 2.85 -8.11 4.45
CA MET A 317 1.93 -8.52 3.39
C MET A 317 0.58 -7.78 3.40
N GLU A 318 0.04 -7.44 4.58
CA GLU A 318 -1.16 -6.61 4.66
C GLU A 318 -0.84 -5.16 4.28
N LEU A 319 0.37 -4.69 4.55
CA LEU A 319 0.82 -3.37 4.11
C LEU A 319 0.92 -3.32 2.58
N LEU A 320 1.46 -4.37 1.96
CA LEU A 320 1.50 -4.55 0.51
C LEU A 320 0.09 -4.56 -0.08
N ALA A 321 -0.83 -5.32 0.51
CA ALA A 321 -2.24 -5.36 0.11
C ALA A 321 -2.91 -3.98 0.23
N THR A 322 -2.64 -3.26 1.33
CA THR A 322 -3.14 -1.90 1.58
C THR A 322 -2.63 -0.91 0.53
N ALA A 323 -1.37 -1.03 0.10
CA ALA A 323 -0.81 -0.20 -0.96
C ALA A 323 -1.45 -0.49 -2.32
N ILE A 324 -1.72 -1.76 -2.65
CA ILE A 324 -2.47 -2.13 -3.86
C ILE A 324 -3.90 -1.57 -3.79
N ASP A 325 -4.62 -1.80 -2.69
CA ASP A 325 -6.00 -1.31 -2.48
C ASP A 325 -6.08 0.22 -2.59
N ALA A 326 -5.09 0.93 -2.06
CA ALA A 326 -4.96 2.38 -2.18
C ALA A 326 -4.86 2.84 -3.65
N LEU A 327 -4.06 2.15 -4.46
CA LEU A 327 -3.93 2.46 -5.89
C LEU A 327 -5.23 2.16 -6.66
N LEU A 328 -5.89 1.05 -6.36
CA LEU A 328 -7.15 0.66 -7.01
C LEU A 328 -8.31 1.58 -6.64
N SER A 329 -8.37 2.05 -5.40
CA SER A 329 -9.41 2.98 -4.92
C SER A 329 -9.31 4.38 -5.53
N ARG A 330 -8.18 4.72 -6.16
CA ARG A 330 -7.97 5.99 -6.87
C ARG A 330 -8.40 5.94 -8.34
N TRP A 331 -8.95 4.81 -8.79
CA TRP A 331 -9.49 4.66 -10.13
C TRP A 331 -10.86 5.35 -10.22
N PRO A 332 -11.13 6.18 -11.24
CA PRO A 332 -12.51 6.61 -11.52
C PRO A 332 -13.41 5.38 -11.73
N SER A 333 -14.53 5.28 -10.99
CA SER A 333 -15.51 4.21 -11.24
C SER A 333 -15.91 4.21 -12.73
N PRO A 334 -16.09 3.03 -13.35
CA PRO A 334 -16.65 2.96 -14.69
C PRO A 334 -17.96 3.75 -14.70
N ALA A 335 -18.14 4.65 -15.67
CA ALA A 335 -19.43 5.29 -15.87
C ALA A 335 -20.45 4.17 -16.12
N ARG A 336 -21.43 4.04 -15.22
CA ARG A 336 -22.52 3.07 -15.33
C ARG A 336 -23.47 3.42 -16.45
#